data_AF-A0AAF1D548-F1
#
_entry.id   AF-A0AAF1D548-F1
#
_cell.length_a   1.000
_cell.length_b   1.000
_cell.length_c   1.000
_cell.angle_alpha   90.00
_cell.angle_beta   90.00
_cell.angle_gamma   90.00
#
_symmetry.space_group_name_H-M   'P 1'
#
loop_
_entity.id
_entity.type
_entity.pdbx_description
1 polymer ?
#
loop_
_entity_poly.entity_id
_entity_poly.type
_entity_poly.pdbx_seq_one_letter_code
_entity_poly.pdbx_strand_id
1 'polypeptide(L)'
;MVVPTRLELSRANGALRVYWPDGQCQSLDPGRLRAACRCAACRGKPSEAGPGDTQIVALGEMGYGVQIVFSDGHDRGIYPWPYLQAL
;
A
#
# COMPACT_ATOMS: atom_id res chain seq x y z
N MET A 1 -12.83 13.16 4.82
CA MET A 1 -11.92 12.10 4.32
C MET A 1 -10.69 12.79 3.81
N VAL A 2 -9.51 12.46 4.35
CA VAL A 2 -8.25 13.06 3.87
C VAL A 2 -7.79 12.25 2.67
N VAL A 3 -7.59 12.92 1.54
CA VAL A 3 -7.10 12.31 0.29
C VAL A 3 -5.65 12.79 0.11
N PRO A 4 -4.71 11.91 -0.24
CA PRO A 4 -3.34 12.33 -0.47
C PRO A 4 -3.25 13.25 -1.68
N THR A 5 -2.32 14.21 -1.64
CA THR A 5 -2.04 15.11 -2.77
C THR A 5 -1.13 14.46 -3.80
N ARG A 6 -0.33 13.48 -3.38
CA ARG A 6 0.61 12.76 -4.25
C ARG A 6 0.93 11.38 -3.69
N LEU A 7 1.10 10.43 -4.60
CA LEU A 7 1.68 9.12 -4.35
C LEU A 7 2.98 8.99 -5.13
N GLU A 8 4.03 8.46 -4.52
CA GLU A 8 5.33 8.25 -5.17
C GLU A 8 5.91 6.89 -4.78
N LEU A 9 6.36 6.10 -5.75
CA LEU A 9 7.13 4.89 -5.51
C LEU A 9 8.62 5.21 -5.48
N SER A 10 9.25 4.96 -4.34
CA SER A 10 10.67 5.15 -4.15
C SER A 10 11.46 4.10 -4.93
N ARG A 11 12.28 4.54 -5.90
CA ARG A 11 13.14 3.65 -6.69
C ARG A 11 14.27 2.99 -5.87
N ALA A 12 14.61 3.56 -4.71
CA ALA A 12 15.71 3.09 -3.90
C ALA A 12 15.37 1.84 -3.07
N ASN A 13 14.13 1.74 -2.59
CA ASN A 13 13.69 0.70 -1.65
C ASN A 13 12.28 0.16 -1.92
N GLY A 14 11.64 0.57 -3.02
CA GLY A 14 10.28 0.15 -3.38
C GLY A 14 9.18 0.75 -2.50
N ALA A 15 9.51 1.59 -1.50
CA ALA A 15 8.54 2.13 -0.56
C ALA A 15 7.54 3.08 -1.23
N LEU A 16 6.29 3.03 -0.78
CA LEU A 16 5.24 3.97 -1.16
C LEU A 16 5.33 5.20 -0.27
N ARG A 17 5.61 6.35 -0.87
CA ARG A 17 5.51 7.66 -0.23
C ARG A 17 4.14 8.25 -0.50
N VAL A 18 3.46 8.63 0.57
CA VAL A 18 2.13 9.23 0.56
C VAL A 18 2.26 10.64 1.11
N TYR A 19 1.92 11.63 0.29
CA TYR A 19 1.94 13.04 0.67
C TYR A 19 0.52 13.46 1.04
N TRP A 20 0.35 13.92 2.27
CA TRP A 20 -0.92 14.33 2.83
C TRP A 20 -1.12 15.85 2.70
N PRO A 21 -2.37 16.35 2.67
CA PRO A 21 -2.67 17.78 2.53
C PRO A 21 -2.17 18.66 3.68
N ASP A 22 -1.88 18.08 4.85
CA ASP A 22 -1.33 18.76 6.03
C ASP A 22 0.20 18.93 5.95
N GLY A 23 0.82 18.51 4.84
CA GLY A 23 2.26 18.55 4.62
C GLY A 23 3.00 17.32 5.16
N GLN A 24 2.30 16.37 5.78
CA GLN A 24 2.92 15.12 6.22
C GLN A 24 3.29 14.24 5.02
N CYS A 25 4.45 13.58 5.12
CA CYS A 25 4.88 12.56 4.18
C CYS A 25 5.06 11.23 4.92
N GLN A 26 4.26 10.24 4.57
CA GLN A 26 4.33 8.90 5.13
C GLN A 26 5.07 7.98 4.17
N SER A 27 6.06 7.23 4.64
CA SER A 27 6.78 6.22 3.85
C SER A 27 6.37 4.84 4.33
N LEU A 28 5.85 4.01 3.42
CA LEU A 28 5.31 2.69 3.71
C LEU A 28 6.08 1.62 2.95
N ASP A 29 6.73 0.72 3.68
CA ASP A 29 7.46 -0.39 3.09
C ASP A 29 6.52 -1.40 2.40
N PRO A 30 6.92 -1.98 1.26
CA PRO A 30 6.11 -2.94 0.53
C PRO A 30 5.72 -4.16 1.38
N GLY A 31 6.65 -4.68 2.19
CA GLY A 31 6.37 -5.81 3.09
C GLY A 31 5.32 -5.46 4.15
N ARG A 32 5.35 -4.24 4.69
CA ARG A 32 4.35 -3.75 5.66
C ARG A 32 2.98 -3.61 5.00
N LEU A 33 2.92 -3.01 3.83
CA LEU A 33 1.69 -2.90 3.04
C LEU A 33 1.13 -4.29 2.73
N ARG A 34 1.97 -5.21 2.29
CA ARG A 34 1.59 -6.58 1.93
C ARG A 34 1.04 -7.36 3.12
N ALA A 35 1.67 -7.25 4.29
CA ALA A 35 1.21 -7.85 5.53
C ALA A 35 -0.14 -7.25 6.00
N ALA A 36 -0.37 -5.97 5.70
CA ALA A 36 -1.61 -5.26 5.96
C ALA A 36 -2.69 -5.45 4.87
N CYS A 37 -2.44 -6.26 3.84
CA CYS A 37 -3.41 -6.45 2.75
C CYS A 37 -4.70 -7.11 3.27
N ARG A 38 -5.85 -6.50 2.96
CA ARG A 38 -7.18 -6.97 3.38
C ARG A 38 -8.04 -7.51 2.23
N CYS A 39 -7.43 -7.92 1.12
CA CYS A 39 -8.16 -8.53 0.01
C CYS A 39 -8.74 -9.91 0.41
N ALA A 40 -9.66 -10.44 -0.39
CA ALA A 40 -10.32 -11.72 -0.10
C ALA A 40 -9.34 -12.90 0.05
N ALA A 41 -8.21 -12.87 -0.68
CA ALA A 41 -7.17 -13.90 -0.59
C ALA A 41 -6.32 -13.80 0.69
N CYS A 42 -6.17 -12.60 1.25
CA CYS A 42 -5.39 -12.34 2.47
C CYS A 42 -6.24 -12.39 3.76
N ARG A 43 -7.54 -12.10 3.68
CA ARG A 43 -8.43 -12.16 4.85
C ARG A 43 -8.48 -13.57 5.45
N GLY A 44 -8.30 -13.66 6.76
CA GLY A 44 -8.43 -14.92 7.50
C GLY A 44 -7.21 -15.84 7.44
N LYS A 45 -6.12 -15.42 6.77
CA LYS A 45 -4.83 -16.10 6.81
C LYS A 45 -3.79 -15.15 7.39
N PRO A 46 -2.95 -15.57 8.35
CA PRO A 46 -1.74 -14.82 8.64
C PRO A 46 -0.95 -14.68 7.33
N SER A 47 -0.42 -13.49 7.06
CA SER A 47 0.41 -13.29 5.89
C SER A 47 1.65 -14.19 6.01
N GLU A 48 1.67 -15.31 5.29
CA GLU A 48 2.87 -16.15 5.17
C GLU A 48 3.94 -15.50 4.28
N ALA A 49 3.60 -14.38 3.62
CA ALA A 49 4.57 -13.55 2.91
C ALA A 49 5.51 -12.91 3.94
N GLY A 50 6.69 -13.51 4.10
CA GLY A 50 7.79 -12.94 4.86
C GLY A 50 8.27 -11.63 4.22
N PRO A 51 8.79 -10.66 5.00
CA PRO A 51 9.08 -9.29 4.54
C PRO A 51 10.19 -9.12 3.48
N GLY A 52 10.71 -10.19 2.88
CA GLY A 52 11.99 -10.15 2.16
C GLY A 52 11.95 -9.65 0.72
N ASP A 53 10.93 -10.02 -0.06
CA ASP A 53 11.00 -9.90 -1.54
C ASP A 53 9.78 -9.23 -2.18
N THR A 54 8.72 -8.94 -1.41
CA THR A 54 7.52 -8.32 -2.00
C THR A 54 7.80 -6.88 -2.41
N GLN A 55 7.49 -6.54 -3.66
CA GLN A 55 7.62 -5.19 -4.23
C GLN A 55 6.25 -4.67 -4.68
N ILE A 56 6.10 -3.36 -4.74
CA ILE A 56 4.93 -2.73 -5.38
C ILE A 56 5.24 -2.60 -6.88
N VAL A 57 4.40 -3.19 -7.72
CA VAL A 57 4.58 -3.17 -9.18
C VAL A 57 3.63 -2.20 -9.88
N ALA A 58 2.47 -1.91 -9.28
CA ALA A 58 1.53 -0.92 -9.81
C ALA A 58 0.64 -0.33 -8.71
N LEU A 59 0.13 0.87 -8.98
CA LEU A 59 -0.88 1.56 -8.18
C LEU A 59 -2.08 1.87 -9.07
N GLY A 60 -3.29 1.68 -8.56
CA GLY A 60 -4.54 2.10 -9.18
C GLY A 60 -5.31 3.04 -8.27
N GLU A 61 -5.55 4.27 -8.70
CA GLU A 61 -6.31 5.24 -7.92
C GLU A 61 -7.80 4.88 -7.90
N MET A 62 -8.34 4.66 -6.70
CA MET A 62 -9.77 4.50 -6.48
C MET A 62 -10.26 5.81 -5.83
N GLY A 63 -11.45 6.32 -6.15
CA GLY A 63 -11.92 7.59 -5.57
C GLY A 63 -11.90 7.67 -4.04
N TYR A 64 -11.82 6.53 -3.35
CA TYR A 64 -11.78 6.40 -1.89
C TYR A 64 -10.48 5.76 -1.33
N GLY A 65 -9.50 5.42 -2.18
CA GLY A 65 -8.31 4.67 -1.77
C GLY A 65 -7.35 4.37 -2.91
N VAL A 66 -6.36 3.52 -2.67
CA VAL A 66 -5.44 3.05 -3.71
C VAL A 66 -5.46 1.53 -3.77
N GLN A 67 -5.58 0.99 -4.97
CA GLN A 67 -5.27 -0.40 -5.26
C GLN A 67 -3.76 -0.53 -5.39
N ILE A 68 -3.16 -1.46 -4.65
CA ILE A 68 -1.75 -1.78 -4.72
C ILE A 68 -1.61 -3.18 -5.31
N VAL A 69 -0.81 -3.29 -6.38
CA VAL A 69 -0.43 -4.55 -7.01
C VAL A 69 0.98 -4.90 -6.54
N PHE A 70 1.12 -6.12 -6.03
CA PHE A 70 2.37 -6.66 -5.51
C PHE A 70 3.00 -7.67 -6.48
N SER A 71 4.33 -7.78 -6.43
CA SER A 71 5.12 -8.70 -7.28
C SER A 71 4.82 -10.18 -7.03
N ASP A 72 4.23 -10.54 -5.89
CA ASP A 72 3.89 -11.91 -5.50
C ASP A 72 2.53 -12.39 -6.06
N GLY A 73 1.97 -11.66 -7.03
CA GLY A 73 0.69 -11.96 -7.68
C GLY A 73 -0.54 -11.40 -6.98
N HIS A 74 -0.39 -10.67 -5.86
CA HIS A 74 -1.52 -10.01 -5.20
C HIS A 74 -1.86 -8.69 -5.88
N ASP A 75 -2.92 -8.68 -6.67
CA ASP A 75 -3.34 -7.54 -7.49
C ASP A 75 -4.63 -6.85 -7.01
N ARG A 76 -5.31 -7.40 -6.00
CA ARG A 76 -6.63 -6.91 -5.52
C ARG A 76 -6.60 -6.18 -4.17
N GLY A 77 -5.43 -5.76 -3.71
CA GLY A 77 -5.28 -5.08 -2.42
C GLY A 77 -5.73 -3.62 -2.50
N ILE A 78 -6.95 -3.32 -2.03
CA ILE A 78 -7.44 -1.92 -1.95
C ILE A 78 -7.23 -1.37 -0.54
N TYR A 79 -6.58 -0.21 -0.47
CA TYR A 79 -6.25 0.52 0.74
C TYR A 79 -7.05 1.83 0.77
N PRO A 80 -8.18 1.89 1.49
CA PRO A 80 -8.91 3.14 1.69
C PRO A 80 -8.00 4.21 2.31
N TRP A 81 -8.15 5.48 1.95
CA TRP A 81 -7.28 6.56 2.48
C TRP A 81 -7.17 6.61 4.00
N PRO A 82 -8.28 6.50 4.77
CA PRO A 82 -8.19 6.48 6.23
C PRO A 82 -7.43 5.28 6.77
N TYR A 83 -7.48 4.15 6.05
CA TYR A 83 -6.73 2.95 6.42
C TYR A 83 -5.24 3.12 6.13
N LEU A 84 -4.89 3.64 4.95
CA LEU A 84 -3.51 3.90 4.56
C LEU A 84 -2.84 4.93 5.50
N GLN A 85 -3.57 5.98 5.88
CA GLN A 85 -3.10 6.99 6.83
C GLN A 85 -2.83 6.42 8.24
N ALA A 86 -3.58 5.39 8.64
CA ALA A 86 -3.44 4.75 9.95
C ALA A 86 -2.36 3.66 10.01
N LEU A 87 -1.72 3.32 8.88
CA LEU A 87 -0.59 2.38 8.83
C LEU A 87 0.68 3.07 9.33
#